data_AF-A0A2E0S318-F1
#
_entry.id   AF-A0A2E0S318-F1
#
_cell.length_a   1.000
_cell.length_b   1.000
_cell.length_c   1.000
_cell.angle_alpha   90.00
_cell.angle_beta   90.00
_cell.angle_gamma   90.00
#
_symmetry.space_group_name_H-M   'P 1'
#
loop_
_entity.id
_entity.type
_entity.pdbx_description
1 polymer ?
#
loop_
_entity_poly.entity_id
_entity_poly.type
_entity_poly.pdbx_seq_one_letter_code
_entity_poly.pdbx_strand_id
1 'polypeptide(L)'
;MAEATKLRVSELDFDQIKNNFKSFLKEQDIFRDYDQDGSAISQLLDILAYNTHYNAFYLNMVANEMFIDSATTRNAIISLSKLLGYTPKSRTAAKANVNISITPNDSPANITVAKNTKFNSVINGVNYTFVTDKSYGTTANNDNSVVTIENVSLIEGDPLTFQYTANTQDSSQRFTVPNRGVDHSTVTVSIKENSFTTTLSPYTLATDLLEVSSTSNVFFIEEGSDFKTEIKFGDGVLGRKLQTGNIVIIDYNICAGLLGNGANNFTVATTAGGYSTVNLSTNSNAEGGSDEETLNSIRFNAPRHFNTQNRAVTKDDYKRIIMRDYPLAESIVVYGGEEADPPEYGKVFIGIKPKSGLYLTDSVKTNIKDNILKKYNVASITPEFVDLDYIYVLLTTTVNFDSRKTTRTSQTLRSSIINSINTYVSEDLYQFEQTFRLSKLQTKIDETDSSILGNDSTIRLKKIFTPTLDTKLSYTLRFNNAIYHPHTGHAPALSSTAFSINDEKDVLRDDCKIKDKDSKLLIYRTDNEGKEHTVRENAGTIDYITGKVVIDSFDPASYAGNEISVTVIPVLGDVASLREQLITIQEKDLNLKMNDTSLVQKQDQVTTAETSTSQTTSVNYN
;
A
#
# COMPACT_ATOMS: atom_id res chain seq x y z
N MET A 1 33.50 25.13 -52.93
CA MET A 1 33.48 24.83 -51.49
C MET A 1 32.03 24.50 -51.18
N ALA A 2 31.65 23.23 -51.28
CA ALA A 2 30.28 22.79 -51.07
C ALA A 2 30.03 22.73 -49.56
N GLU A 3 29.26 23.68 -49.03
CA GLU A 3 28.75 23.57 -47.67
C GLU A 3 27.86 22.33 -47.58
N ALA A 4 28.08 21.51 -46.57
CA ALA A 4 27.22 20.37 -46.28
C ALA A 4 25.79 20.88 -46.00
N THR A 5 24.89 20.65 -46.96
CA THR A 5 23.44 20.84 -46.86
C THR A 5 22.92 20.11 -45.62
N LYS A 6 22.51 20.89 -44.62
CA LYS A 6 22.14 20.39 -43.30
C LYS A 6 20.74 19.80 -43.35
N LEU A 7 20.64 18.47 -43.37
CA LEU A 7 19.38 17.72 -43.27
C LEU A 7 18.60 18.19 -42.02
N ARG A 8 17.36 18.69 -42.19
CA ARG A 8 16.52 19.16 -41.08
C ARG A 8 15.73 17.99 -40.47
N VAL A 9 16.28 17.26 -39.51
CA VAL A 9 15.69 15.99 -39.01
C VAL A 9 14.76 16.15 -37.79
N SER A 10 14.30 17.36 -37.49
CA SER A 10 13.50 17.63 -36.29
C SER A 10 12.00 17.32 -36.44
N GLU A 11 11.53 17.18 -37.68
CA GLU A 11 10.12 17.04 -38.02
C GLU A 11 9.77 15.57 -38.22
N LEU A 12 8.79 15.07 -37.48
CA LEU A 12 8.37 13.66 -37.48
C LEU A 12 6.97 13.46 -38.07
N ASP A 13 6.21 14.52 -38.34
CA ASP A 13 4.89 14.41 -38.95
C ASP A 13 5.02 14.08 -40.45
N PHE A 14 4.09 13.28 -40.98
CA PHE A 14 4.11 12.81 -42.37
C PHE A 14 4.20 13.97 -43.36
N ASP A 15 3.36 15.00 -43.20
CA ASP A 15 3.33 16.15 -44.11
C ASP A 15 4.62 16.97 -44.02
N GLN A 16 5.22 17.06 -42.82
CA GLN A 16 6.47 17.76 -42.62
C GLN A 16 7.66 17.01 -43.22
N ILE A 17 7.72 15.68 -43.05
CA ILE A 17 8.71 14.81 -43.69
C ILE A 17 8.64 14.95 -45.22
N LYS A 18 7.43 14.94 -45.79
CA LYS A 18 7.23 15.18 -47.23
C LYS A 18 7.76 16.54 -47.67
N ASN A 19 7.47 17.59 -46.92
CA ASN A 19 7.94 18.95 -47.22
C ASN A 19 9.48 19.08 -47.12
N ASN A 20 10.09 18.35 -46.20
CA ASN A 20 11.54 18.26 -46.08
C ASN A 20 12.16 17.54 -47.28
N PHE A 21 11.59 16.41 -47.72
CA PHE A 21 12.04 15.74 -48.96
C PHE A 21 11.90 16.64 -50.19
N LYS A 22 10.79 17.39 -50.31
CA LYS A 22 10.64 18.40 -51.38
C LYS A 22 11.73 19.46 -51.33
N SER A 23 12.09 19.93 -50.13
CA SER A 23 13.14 20.93 -49.94
C SER A 23 14.52 20.36 -50.30
N PHE A 24 14.82 19.14 -49.85
CA PHE A 24 16.06 18.42 -50.20
C PHE A 24 16.21 18.22 -51.71
N LEU A 25 15.13 17.84 -52.41
CA LEU A 25 15.17 17.66 -53.87
C LEU A 25 15.35 18.97 -54.64
N LYS A 26 14.85 20.11 -54.13
CA LYS A 26 15.06 21.43 -54.74
C LYS A 26 16.52 21.90 -54.67
N GLU A 27 17.29 21.39 -53.72
CA GLU A 27 18.71 21.72 -53.53
C GLU A 27 19.65 20.85 -54.39
N GLN A 28 19.16 19.81 -55.05
CA GLN A 28 19.96 18.91 -55.88
C GLN A 28 20.14 19.42 -57.31
N ASP A 29 21.36 19.30 -57.85
CA ASP A 29 21.70 19.79 -59.20
C ASP A 29 21.14 18.92 -60.34
N ILE A 30 20.82 17.64 -60.08
CA ILE A 30 20.55 16.64 -61.11
C ILE A 30 19.11 16.75 -61.67
N PHE A 31 18.17 17.38 -60.95
CA PHE A 31 16.75 17.49 -61.34
C PHE A 31 16.10 18.83 -60.93
N ARG A 32 16.75 19.95 -61.25
CA ARG A 32 16.28 21.30 -60.85
C ARG A 32 14.98 21.75 -61.56
N ASP A 33 14.66 21.12 -62.68
CA ASP A 33 13.54 21.44 -63.57
C ASP A 33 12.24 20.65 -63.26
N TYR A 34 12.33 19.64 -62.39
CA TYR A 34 11.17 18.82 -62.03
C TYR A 34 10.24 19.52 -61.03
N ASP A 35 8.96 19.56 -61.37
CA ASP A 35 7.90 20.00 -60.46
C ASP A 35 7.59 18.90 -59.43
N GLN A 36 7.90 19.20 -58.17
CA GLN A 36 7.73 18.31 -57.03
C GLN A 36 6.26 18.14 -56.61
N ASP A 37 5.35 18.96 -57.14
CA ASP A 37 3.90 18.82 -56.98
C ASP A 37 3.27 18.00 -58.12
N GLY A 38 4.09 17.57 -59.11
CA GLY A 38 3.66 16.67 -60.17
C GLY A 38 3.20 15.31 -59.63
N SER A 39 2.05 14.82 -60.11
CA SER A 39 1.36 13.63 -59.58
C SER A 39 2.25 12.40 -59.39
N ALA A 40 3.15 12.09 -60.34
CA ALA A 40 4.03 10.92 -60.24
C ALA A 40 5.14 11.07 -59.18
N ILE A 41 5.76 12.26 -59.07
CA ILE A 41 6.82 12.51 -58.08
C ILE A 41 6.21 12.68 -56.69
N SER A 42 5.08 13.38 -56.58
CA SER A 42 4.36 13.49 -55.30
C SER A 42 4.00 12.11 -54.76
N GLN A 43 3.48 11.19 -55.59
CA GLN A 43 3.12 9.84 -55.12
C GLN A 43 4.35 9.04 -54.67
N LEU A 44 5.50 9.20 -55.35
CA LEU A 44 6.75 8.57 -54.94
C LEU A 44 7.25 9.16 -53.61
N LEU A 45 7.18 10.48 -53.45
CA LEU A 45 7.51 11.18 -52.22
C LEU A 45 6.57 10.77 -51.07
N ASP A 46 5.29 10.52 -51.36
CA ASP A 46 4.33 10.02 -50.37
C ASP A 46 4.71 8.63 -49.86
N ILE A 47 5.13 7.72 -50.75
CA ILE A 47 5.58 6.37 -50.35
C ILE A 47 6.86 6.45 -49.52
N LEU A 48 7.81 7.32 -49.90
CA LEU A 48 9.05 7.53 -49.16
C LEU A 48 8.81 8.19 -47.80
N ALA A 49 7.94 9.20 -47.73
CA ALA A 49 7.52 9.83 -46.48
C ALA A 49 6.82 8.83 -45.56
N TYR A 50 5.96 7.99 -46.11
CA TYR A 50 5.29 6.93 -45.37
C TYR A 50 6.29 5.92 -44.79
N ASN A 51 7.23 5.42 -45.60
CA ASN A 51 8.27 4.50 -45.12
C ASN A 51 9.16 5.15 -44.03
N THR A 52 9.53 6.41 -44.22
CA THR A 52 10.35 7.17 -43.27
C THR A 52 9.61 7.40 -41.95
N HIS A 53 8.32 7.74 -42.01
CA HIS A 53 7.46 7.88 -40.84
C HIS A 53 7.36 6.57 -40.05
N TYR A 54 7.15 5.43 -40.74
CA TYR A 54 7.16 4.11 -40.11
C TYR A 54 8.50 3.79 -39.44
N ASN A 55 9.61 4.03 -40.12
CA ASN A 55 10.95 3.80 -39.55
C ASN A 55 11.20 4.70 -38.35
N ALA A 56 10.78 5.98 -38.41
CA ALA A 56 10.92 6.92 -37.31
C ALA A 56 10.10 6.48 -36.09
N PHE A 57 8.87 6.00 -36.31
CA PHE A 57 8.06 5.42 -35.24
C PHE A 57 8.72 4.19 -34.62
N TYR A 58 9.24 3.25 -35.43
CA TYR A 58 9.94 2.07 -34.91
C TYR A 58 11.19 2.44 -34.12
N LEU A 59 11.98 3.40 -34.60
CA LEU A 59 13.16 3.88 -33.87
C LEU A 59 12.78 4.58 -32.57
N ASN A 60 11.71 5.39 -32.56
CA ASN A 60 11.21 6.01 -31.33
C ASN A 60 10.73 4.96 -30.32
N MET A 61 9.98 3.95 -30.78
CA MET A 61 9.54 2.85 -29.95
C MET A 61 10.73 2.07 -29.38
N VAL A 62 11.71 1.70 -30.22
CA VAL A 62 12.93 1.02 -29.75
C VAL A 62 13.69 1.87 -28.74
N ALA A 63 13.89 3.17 -29.02
CA ALA A 63 14.59 4.07 -28.11
C ALA A 63 13.86 4.21 -26.76
N ASN A 64 12.53 4.31 -26.77
CA ASN A 64 11.76 4.37 -25.53
C ASN A 64 11.82 3.05 -24.74
N GLU A 65 11.84 1.89 -25.41
CA GLU A 65 11.93 0.58 -24.75
C GLU A 65 13.35 0.27 -24.21
N MET A 66 14.38 1.02 -24.61
CA MET A 66 15.76 0.84 -24.11
C MET A 66 15.98 1.40 -22.69
N PHE A 67 15.18 2.36 -22.24
CA PHE A 67 15.32 2.96 -20.91
C PHE A 67 14.14 2.60 -20.02
N ILE A 68 14.42 2.27 -18.76
CA ILE A 68 13.40 1.76 -17.83
C ILE A 68 12.30 2.79 -17.56
N ASP A 69 12.64 4.08 -17.57
CA ASP A 69 11.70 5.17 -17.29
C ASP A 69 10.72 5.41 -18.45
N SER A 70 11.16 5.22 -19.69
CA SER A 70 10.34 5.41 -20.90
C SER A 70 9.70 4.12 -21.44
N ALA A 71 10.17 2.95 -20.98
CA ALA A 71 9.68 1.67 -21.47
C ALA A 71 8.18 1.49 -21.17
N THR A 72 7.43 1.15 -22.21
CA THR A 72 5.99 0.95 -22.12
C THR A 72 5.63 -0.53 -22.04
N THR A 73 6.43 -1.41 -22.64
CA THR A 73 6.17 -2.86 -22.60
C THR A 73 6.71 -3.49 -21.33
N ARG A 74 5.93 -4.43 -20.76
CA ARG A 74 6.33 -5.16 -19.55
C ARG A 74 7.61 -5.98 -19.77
N ASN A 75 7.72 -6.66 -20.92
CA ASN A 75 8.89 -7.50 -21.23
C ASN A 75 10.19 -6.67 -21.25
N ALA A 76 10.17 -5.45 -21.79
CA ALA A 76 11.33 -4.57 -21.76
C ALA A 76 11.68 -4.14 -20.32
N ILE A 77 10.68 -3.70 -19.54
CA ILE A 77 10.88 -3.31 -18.13
C ILE A 77 11.48 -4.47 -17.34
N ILE A 78 10.95 -5.69 -17.45
CA ILE A 78 11.49 -6.88 -16.78
C ILE A 78 12.93 -7.12 -17.20
N SER A 79 13.22 -7.11 -18.51
CA SER A 79 14.58 -7.34 -19.00
C SER A 79 15.57 -6.31 -18.48
N LEU A 80 15.16 -5.05 -18.37
CA LEU A 80 15.96 -3.96 -17.79
C LEU A 80 16.10 -4.12 -16.26
N SER A 81 15.04 -4.54 -15.57
CA SER A 81 15.08 -4.85 -14.13
C SER A 81 16.04 -5.99 -13.80
N LYS A 82 16.15 -7.01 -14.68
CA LYS A 82 17.14 -8.09 -14.52
C LYS A 82 18.57 -7.58 -14.48
N LEU A 83 18.92 -6.60 -15.34
CA LEU A 83 20.25 -5.97 -15.32
C LEU A 83 20.56 -5.32 -13.96
N LEU A 84 19.52 -4.80 -13.30
CA LEU A 84 19.61 -4.16 -12.00
C LEU A 84 19.58 -5.17 -10.83
N GLY A 85 19.48 -6.47 -11.11
CA GLY A 85 19.33 -7.52 -10.09
C GLY A 85 17.99 -7.49 -9.37
N TYR A 86 16.98 -6.83 -9.95
CA TYR A 86 15.64 -6.71 -9.38
C TYR A 86 14.69 -7.70 -10.05
N THR A 87 14.15 -8.63 -9.26
CA THR A 87 13.08 -9.53 -9.69
C THR A 87 11.73 -8.94 -9.25
N PRO A 88 10.85 -8.55 -10.19
CA PRO A 88 9.53 -8.04 -9.86
C PRO A 88 8.75 -9.03 -9.00
N LYS A 89 7.95 -8.50 -8.07
CA LYS A 89 7.14 -9.35 -7.22
C LYS A 89 6.03 -10.01 -8.05
N SER A 90 5.98 -11.35 -8.01
CA SER A 90 4.86 -12.13 -8.55
C SER A 90 3.64 -12.07 -7.63
N ARG A 91 2.50 -12.53 -8.13
CA ARG A 91 1.31 -12.75 -7.32
C ARG A 91 1.64 -13.66 -6.13
N THR A 92 1.21 -13.30 -4.94
CA THR A 92 1.39 -14.10 -3.72
C THR A 92 0.06 -14.68 -3.25
N ALA A 93 0.09 -15.92 -2.79
CA ALA A 93 -1.06 -16.60 -2.24
C ALA A 93 -1.41 -16.09 -0.83
N ALA A 94 -2.71 -16.04 -0.52
CA ALA A 94 -3.17 -15.80 0.84
C ALA A 94 -2.87 -17.01 1.73
N LYS A 95 -2.48 -16.76 2.99
CA LYS A 95 -2.14 -17.79 3.97
C LYS A 95 -3.04 -17.70 5.18
N ALA A 96 -3.60 -18.83 5.60
CA ALA A 96 -4.38 -18.97 6.82
C ALA A 96 -3.69 -19.92 7.80
N ASN A 97 -4.01 -19.80 9.08
CA ASN A 97 -3.60 -20.74 10.11
C ASN A 97 -4.85 -21.40 10.69
N VAL A 98 -4.91 -22.73 10.66
CA VAL A 98 -6.04 -23.54 11.12
C VAL A 98 -5.56 -24.69 12.00
N ASN A 99 -6.40 -25.14 12.92
CA ASN A 99 -6.25 -26.46 13.54
C ASN A 99 -7.19 -27.45 12.84
N ILE A 100 -6.65 -28.63 12.51
CA ILE A 100 -7.38 -29.69 11.83
C ILE A 100 -7.70 -30.78 12.86
N SER A 101 -8.97 -30.93 13.18
CA SER A 101 -9.48 -31.96 14.07
C SER A 101 -10.04 -33.13 13.26
N ILE A 102 -9.34 -34.26 13.30
CA ILE A 102 -9.67 -35.48 12.58
C ILE A 102 -10.27 -36.49 13.55
N THR A 103 -11.41 -37.09 13.20
CA THR A 103 -11.98 -38.20 13.97
C THR A 103 -11.71 -39.50 13.21
N PRO A 104 -10.65 -40.25 13.55
CA PRO A 104 -10.34 -41.50 12.88
C PRO A 104 -11.42 -42.55 13.21
N ASN A 105 -11.74 -43.41 12.23
CA ASN A 105 -12.66 -44.54 12.41
C ASN A 105 -11.93 -45.84 12.80
N ASP A 106 -10.61 -45.81 12.76
CA ASP A 106 -9.66 -46.79 13.26
C ASP A 106 -8.82 -46.18 14.40
N SER A 107 -7.96 -46.98 15.04
CA SER A 107 -7.04 -46.51 16.09
C SER A 107 -5.61 -46.44 15.53
N PRO A 108 -5.30 -45.48 14.63
CA PRO A 108 -3.96 -45.37 14.03
C PRO A 108 -2.95 -44.92 15.09
N ALA A 109 -1.68 -45.27 14.95
CA ALA A 109 -0.63 -44.75 15.86
C ALA A 109 -0.25 -43.29 15.53
N ASN A 110 -0.35 -42.91 14.25
CA ASN A 110 0.04 -41.61 13.72
C ASN A 110 -0.89 -41.19 12.58
N ILE A 111 -1.33 -39.94 12.60
CA ILE A 111 -2.10 -39.33 11.52
C ILE A 111 -1.22 -38.31 10.82
N THR A 112 -1.08 -38.44 9.50
CA THR A 112 -0.28 -37.52 8.68
C THR A 112 -1.12 -36.90 7.58
N VAL A 113 -1.29 -35.59 7.62
CA VAL A 113 -1.85 -34.79 6.52
C VAL A 113 -0.70 -34.44 5.58
N ALA A 114 -0.73 -34.97 4.37
CA ALA A 114 0.30 -34.75 3.37
C ALA A 114 0.34 -33.28 2.91
N LYS A 115 1.50 -32.84 2.39
CA LYS A 115 1.61 -31.59 1.62
C LYS A 115 0.60 -31.60 0.46
N ASN A 116 0.09 -30.44 0.06
CA ASN A 116 -0.85 -30.28 -1.03
C ASN A 116 -2.24 -30.92 -0.80
N THR A 117 -2.61 -31.21 0.46
CA THR A 117 -3.98 -31.65 0.80
C THR A 117 -4.93 -30.48 0.55
N LYS A 118 -6.03 -30.70 -0.20
CA LYS A 118 -6.94 -29.64 -0.67
C LYS A 118 -8.09 -29.35 0.30
N PHE A 119 -8.35 -28.07 0.50
CA PHE A 119 -9.46 -27.49 1.25
C PHE A 119 -10.17 -26.45 0.38
N ASN A 120 -11.45 -26.23 0.63
CA ASN A 120 -12.27 -25.23 -0.04
C ASN A 120 -12.67 -24.14 0.96
N SER A 121 -12.71 -22.90 0.49
CA SER A 121 -13.29 -21.78 1.23
C SER A 121 -14.10 -20.89 0.28
N VAL A 122 -15.21 -20.37 0.77
CA VAL A 122 -16.09 -19.49 -0.01
C VAL A 122 -15.91 -18.06 0.45
N ILE A 123 -15.51 -17.18 -0.46
CA ILE A 123 -15.35 -15.74 -0.22
C ILE A 123 -16.26 -15.03 -1.22
N ASN A 124 -17.19 -14.20 -0.73
CA ASN A 124 -18.15 -13.44 -1.56
C ASN A 124 -18.92 -14.29 -2.59
N GLY A 125 -19.20 -15.56 -2.26
CA GLY A 125 -19.91 -16.49 -3.15
C GLY A 125 -19.04 -17.19 -4.20
N VAL A 126 -17.73 -16.93 -4.24
CA VAL A 126 -16.76 -17.62 -5.11
C VAL A 126 -15.97 -18.65 -4.29
N ASN A 127 -15.80 -19.86 -4.82
CA ASN A 127 -15.03 -20.91 -4.17
C ASN A 127 -13.54 -20.78 -4.51
N TYR A 128 -12.69 -20.81 -3.48
CA TYR A 128 -11.24 -20.79 -3.59
C TYR A 128 -10.64 -22.06 -2.96
N THR A 129 -9.63 -22.61 -3.62
CA THR A 129 -8.90 -23.78 -3.13
C THR A 129 -7.75 -23.34 -2.24
N PHE A 130 -7.57 -24.01 -1.11
CA PHE A 130 -6.44 -23.86 -0.20
C PHE A 130 -5.73 -25.19 -0.04
N VAL A 131 -4.41 -25.18 0.14
CA VAL A 131 -3.60 -26.37 0.30
C VAL A 131 -2.63 -26.29 1.46
N THR A 132 -2.28 -27.43 2.07
CA THR A 132 -1.22 -27.49 3.08
C THR A 132 0.16 -27.17 2.47
N ASP A 133 0.92 -26.30 3.12
CA ASP A 133 2.27 -25.89 2.70
C ASP A 133 3.31 -27.03 2.81
N LYS A 134 3.17 -27.86 3.83
CA LYS A 134 4.03 -29.01 4.13
C LYS A 134 3.23 -30.18 4.70
N SER A 135 3.93 -31.29 4.94
CA SER A 135 3.33 -32.43 5.63
C SER A 135 3.25 -32.15 7.14
N TYR A 136 2.08 -32.37 7.73
CA TYR A 136 1.86 -32.27 9.17
C TYR A 136 1.49 -33.63 9.72
N GLY A 137 2.14 -34.04 10.81
CA GLY A 137 1.86 -35.30 11.48
C GLY A 137 1.68 -35.10 12.97
N THR A 138 0.77 -35.86 13.57
CA THR A 138 0.63 -35.95 15.03
C THR A 138 0.41 -37.40 15.45
N THR A 139 0.81 -37.74 16.67
CA THR A 139 0.51 -39.04 17.28
C THR A 139 -0.97 -39.08 17.66
N ALA A 140 -1.67 -40.17 17.31
CA ALA A 140 -3.07 -40.29 17.73
C ALA A 140 -3.14 -40.69 19.21
N ASN A 141 -4.18 -40.22 19.90
CA ASN A 141 -4.48 -40.66 21.26
C ASN A 141 -5.12 -42.07 21.20
N ASN A 142 -4.82 -42.92 22.20
CA ASN A 142 -5.23 -44.34 22.25
C ASN A 142 -6.75 -44.59 22.32
N ASP A 143 -7.59 -43.56 22.34
CA ASP A 143 -9.01 -43.63 22.72
C ASP A 143 -10.02 -43.24 21.62
N ASN A 144 -9.69 -43.41 20.33
CA ASN A 144 -10.55 -43.01 19.19
C ASN A 144 -11.14 -41.59 19.31
N SER A 145 -10.47 -40.72 20.07
CA SER A 145 -10.89 -39.36 20.34
C SER A 145 -10.36 -38.44 19.25
N VAL A 146 -11.05 -37.33 19.05
CA VAL A 146 -10.72 -36.30 18.06
C VAL A 146 -9.23 -35.94 18.16
N VAL A 147 -8.47 -36.24 17.11
CA VAL A 147 -7.04 -35.94 17.00
C VAL A 147 -6.91 -34.58 16.35
N THR A 148 -6.33 -33.61 17.06
CA THR A 148 -6.17 -32.25 16.55
C THR A 148 -4.71 -32.01 16.16
N ILE A 149 -4.51 -31.58 14.91
CA ILE A 149 -3.24 -31.08 14.41
C ILE A 149 -3.31 -29.56 14.51
N GLU A 150 -2.50 -28.99 15.39
CA GLU A 150 -2.46 -27.55 15.64
C GLU A 150 -1.55 -26.81 14.64
N ASN A 151 -1.84 -25.53 14.41
CA ASN A 151 -1.00 -24.61 13.65
C ASN A 151 -0.66 -25.06 12.22
N VAL A 152 -1.65 -25.60 11.50
CA VAL A 152 -1.53 -25.95 10.09
C VAL A 152 -1.64 -24.70 9.23
N SER A 153 -0.63 -24.45 8.40
CA SER A 153 -0.66 -23.35 7.44
C SER A 153 -1.31 -23.80 6.14
N LEU A 154 -2.38 -23.10 5.77
CA LEU A 154 -3.05 -23.27 4.48
C LEU A 154 -2.64 -22.13 3.56
N ILE A 155 -2.28 -22.46 2.33
CA ILE A 155 -1.89 -21.52 1.28
C ILE A 155 -2.93 -21.59 0.16
N GLU A 156 -3.43 -20.45 -0.29
CA GLU A 156 -4.39 -20.36 -1.40
C GLU A 156 -3.75 -20.80 -2.72
N GLY A 157 -4.48 -21.56 -3.52
CA GLY A 157 -4.13 -21.92 -4.89
C GLY A 157 -4.21 -23.41 -5.21
N ASP A 158 -4.03 -23.71 -6.50
CA ASP A 158 -3.92 -25.07 -7.02
C ASP A 158 -2.46 -25.52 -7.22
N PRO A 159 -2.00 -26.57 -6.51
CA PRO A 159 -0.65 -27.08 -6.66
C PRO A 159 -0.52 -27.86 -7.97
N LEU A 160 0.51 -27.53 -8.73
CA LEU A 160 0.86 -28.16 -10.00
C LEU A 160 2.33 -28.54 -10.01
N THR A 161 2.64 -29.57 -10.79
CA THR A 161 4.00 -30.05 -11.00
C THR A 161 4.30 -30.05 -12.49
N PHE A 162 5.44 -29.50 -12.88
CA PHE A 162 5.93 -29.58 -14.24
C PHE A 162 7.34 -30.17 -14.28
N GLN A 163 7.62 -31.03 -15.25
CA GLN A 163 8.90 -31.73 -15.35
C GLN A 163 9.60 -31.43 -16.68
N TYR A 164 10.91 -31.22 -16.62
CA TYR A 164 11.79 -31.04 -17.77
C TYR A 164 12.91 -32.07 -17.75
N THR A 165 13.35 -32.51 -18.92
CA THR A 165 14.60 -33.26 -19.07
C THR A 165 15.69 -32.29 -19.52
N ALA A 166 16.75 -32.15 -18.72
CA ALA A 166 17.86 -31.26 -19.01
C ALA A 166 18.73 -31.79 -20.16
N ASN A 167 19.02 -30.94 -21.13
CA ASN A 167 19.94 -31.20 -22.21
C ASN A 167 20.99 -30.08 -22.29
N THR A 168 22.17 -30.32 -21.71
CA THR A 168 23.24 -29.31 -21.65
C THR A 168 23.91 -29.02 -23.00
N GLN A 169 23.60 -29.81 -24.04
CA GLN A 169 24.07 -29.55 -25.40
C GLN A 169 23.25 -28.46 -26.10
N ASP A 170 22.02 -28.21 -25.63
CA ASP A 170 21.14 -27.19 -26.18
C ASP A 170 21.22 -25.90 -25.34
N SER A 171 21.98 -24.92 -25.83
CA SER A 171 22.08 -23.59 -25.20
C SER A 171 20.80 -22.76 -25.29
N SER A 172 19.85 -23.14 -26.15
CA SER A 172 18.56 -22.47 -26.31
C SER A 172 17.50 -22.98 -25.33
N GLN A 173 17.74 -24.09 -24.63
CA GLN A 173 16.80 -24.64 -23.67
C GLN A 173 16.51 -23.63 -22.54
N ARG A 174 15.23 -23.46 -22.22
CA ARG A 174 14.73 -22.60 -21.14
C ARG A 174 13.80 -23.43 -20.26
N PHE A 175 13.91 -23.29 -18.94
CA PHE A 175 13.07 -24.01 -17.98
C PHE A 175 11.94 -23.10 -17.51
N THR A 176 10.91 -22.92 -18.34
CA THR A 176 9.79 -22.01 -18.05
C THR A 176 8.58 -22.75 -17.47
N VAL A 177 7.90 -22.16 -16.51
CA VAL A 177 6.61 -22.65 -16.04
C VAL A 177 5.52 -22.22 -17.04
N PRO A 178 4.68 -23.14 -17.55
CA PRO A 178 3.73 -22.81 -18.63
C PRO A 178 2.56 -21.93 -18.19
N ASN A 179 2.24 -21.92 -16.89
CA ASN A 179 1.13 -21.18 -16.32
C ASN A 179 1.51 -19.77 -15.89
N ARG A 180 0.55 -18.84 -15.99
CA ARG A 180 0.63 -17.49 -15.39
C ARG A 180 0.09 -17.52 -13.96
N GLY A 181 0.50 -16.55 -13.14
CA GLY A 181 -0.01 -16.37 -11.77
C GLY A 181 0.65 -17.31 -10.76
N VAL A 182 1.90 -17.70 -11.05
CA VAL A 182 2.71 -18.57 -10.19
C VAL A 182 3.21 -17.80 -8.99
N ASP A 183 2.93 -18.28 -7.79
CA ASP A 183 3.52 -17.71 -6.57
C ASP A 183 4.97 -18.16 -6.41
N HIS A 184 5.91 -17.23 -6.62
CA HIS A 184 7.36 -17.46 -6.50
C HIS A 184 7.77 -17.98 -5.12
N SER A 185 7.04 -17.62 -4.05
CA SER A 185 7.35 -18.07 -2.69
C SER A 185 7.03 -19.54 -2.44
N THR A 186 6.18 -20.14 -3.29
CA THR A 186 5.77 -21.55 -3.21
C THR A 186 6.56 -22.46 -4.14
N VAL A 187 7.36 -21.89 -5.05
CA VAL A 187 8.12 -22.66 -6.04
C VAL A 187 9.18 -23.49 -5.33
N THR A 188 9.09 -24.80 -5.46
CA THR A 188 10.10 -25.74 -4.98
C THR A 188 10.63 -26.55 -6.15
N VAL A 189 11.96 -26.62 -6.27
CA VAL A 189 12.63 -27.36 -7.34
C VAL A 189 13.34 -28.56 -6.75
N SER A 190 13.12 -29.73 -7.37
CA SER A 190 13.84 -30.95 -7.05
C SER A 190 14.38 -31.60 -8.32
N ILE A 191 15.55 -32.22 -8.21
CA ILE A 191 16.22 -32.82 -9.36
C ILE A 191 16.46 -34.30 -9.11
N LYS A 192 16.14 -35.11 -10.12
CA LYS A 192 16.56 -36.51 -10.22
C LYS A 192 17.78 -36.58 -11.13
N GLU A 193 18.78 -37.37 -10.75
CA GLU A 193 20.01 -37.55 -11.54
C GLU A 193 19.72 -38.24 -12.89
N ASN A 194 18.73 -39.12 -12.95
CA ASN A 194 18.28 -39.76 -14.19
C ASN A 194 16.84 -40.31 -14.07
N SER A 195 16.27 -40.79 -15.17
CA SER A 195 14.92 -41.37 -15.21
C SER A 195 14.73 -42.65 -14.39
N PHE A 196 15.82 -43.31 -13.98
CA PHE A 196 15.80 -44.58 -13.24
C PHE A 196 15.96 -44.40 -11.72
N THR A 197 16.46 -43.24 -11.28
CA THR A 197 16.67 -42.94 -9.87
C THR A 197 15.41 -42.36 -9.24
N THR A 198 15.10 -42.81 -8.02
CA THR A 198 13.97 -42.32 -7.22
C THR A 198 14.37 -41.23 -6.23
N THR A 199 15.68 -41.02 -6.03
CA THR A 199 16.23 -40.01 -5.12
C THR A 199 16.05 -38.60 -5.68
N LEU A 200 15.40 -37.74 -4.89
CA LEU A 200 15.19 -36.33 -5.19
C LEU A 200 16.20 -35.48 -4.43
N SER A 201 16.99 -34.69 -5.15
CA SER A 201 17.84 -33.67 -4.54
C SER A 201 17.07 -32.34 -4.51
N PRO A 202 16.73 -31.78 -3.33
CA PRO A 202 16.08 -30.48 -3.23
C PRO A 202 17.07 -29.35 -3.56
N TYR A 203 16.58 -28.34 -4.27
CA TYR A 203 17.32 -27.11 -4.56
C TYR A 203 16.66 -25.94 -3.82
N THR A 204 17.46 -25.00 -3.33
CA THR A 204 16.98 -23.81 -2.62
C THR A 204 17.11 -22.56 -3.48
N LEU A 205 16.18 -21.62 -3.34
CA LEU A 205 16.26 -20.33 -4.03
C LEU A 205 17.48 -19.55 -3.52
N ALA A 206 18.35 -19.08 -4.41
CA ALA A 206 19.46 -18.23 -4.04
C ALA A 206 18.98 -16.80 -3.77
N THR A 207 19.11 -16.34 -2.52
CA THR A 207 18.79 -14.96 -2.12
C THR A 207 20.02 -14.07 -2.03
N ASP A 208 21.18 -14.64 -1.73
CA ASP A 208 22.48 -13.96 -1.71
C ASP A 208 23.48 -14.81 -2.49
N LEU A 209 24.32 -14.15 -3.29
CA LEU A 209 25.35 -14.79 -4.08
C LEU A 209 26.62 -15.08 -3.27
N LEU A 210 26.84 -14.37 -2.17
CA LEU A 210 28.05 -14.51 -1.34
C LEU A 210 28.13 -15.85 -0.61
N GLU A 211 26.97 -16.45 -0.28
CA GLU A 211 26.88 -17.74 0.42
C GLU A 211 26.82 -18.95 -0.54
N VAL A 212 26.83 -18.71 -1.85
CA VAL A 212 26.67 -19.75 -2.88
C VAL A 212 28.04 -20.25 -3.34
N SER A 213 28.27 -21.56 -3.19
CA SER A 213 29.44 -22.26 -3.72
C SER A 213 29.11 -23.04 -5.00
N SER A 214 30.13 -23.55 -5.69
CA SER A 214 29.98 -24.37 -6.91
C SER A 214 29.24 -25.70 -6.69
N THR A 215 29.20 -26.20 -5.45
CA THR A 215 28.51 -27.45 -5.10
C THR A 215 27.15 -27.22 -4.46
N SER A 216 26.78 -25.96 -4.18
CA SER A 216 25.50 -25.62 -3.57
C SER A 216 24.35 -25.93 -4.55
N ASN A 217 23.34 -26.68 -4.08
CA ASN A 217 22.13 -26.97 -4.85
C ASN A 217 21.19 -25.76 -4.83
N VAL A 218 21.45 -24.78 -5.69
CA VAL A 218 20.67 -23.54 -5.76
C VAL A 218 20.05 -23.31 -7.14
N PHE A 219 18.93 -22.61 -7.15
CA PHE A 219 18.27 -22.14 -8.37
C PHE A 219 17.94 -20.65 -8.26
N PHE A 220 17.75 -20.01 -9.40
CA PHE A 220 17.34 -18.62 -9.52
C PHE A 220 15.99 -18.55 -10.22
N ILE A 221 15.15 -17.61 -9.80
CA ILE A 221 13.86 -17.33 -10.44
C ILE A 221 14.00 -16.03 -11.21
N GLU A 222 13.56 -16.06 -12.46
CA GLU A 222 13.43 -14.88 -13.30
C GLU A 222 12.03 -14.83 -13.92
N GLU A 223 11.57 -13.63 -14.29
CA GLU A 223 10.39 -13.51 -15.16
C GLU A 223 10.86 -13.60 -16.62
N GLY A 224 10.36 -14.59 -17.36
CA GLY A 224 10.59 -14.77 -18.78
C GLY A 224 9.69 -13.87 -19.64
N SER A 225 9.63 -14.14 -20.94
CA SER A 225 8.65 -13.46 -21.80
C SER A 225 7.23 -13.90 -21.49
N ASP A 226 6.26 -12.99 -21.66
CA ASP A 226 4.83 -13.28 -21.60
C ASP A 226 4.32 -13.76 -20.23
N PHE A 227 4.79 -13.14 -19.14
CA PHE A 227 4.36 -13.40 -17.76
C PHE A 227 4.65 -14.81 -17.24
N LYS A 228 5.58 -15.54 -17.88
CA LYS A 228 5.97 -16.88 -17.46
C LYS A 228 7.18 -16.82 -16.55
N THR A 229 7.15 -17.56 -15.46
CA THR A 229 8.31 -17.72 -14.59
C THR A 229 9.34 -18.64 -15.25
N GLU A 230 10.59 -18.20 -15.30
CA GLU A 230 11.72 -18.99 -15.77
C GLU A 230 12.62 -19.36 -14.58
N ILE A 231 13.09 -20.60 -14.57
CA ILE A 231 14.05 -21.10 -13.57
C ILE A 231 15.41 -21.25 -14.21
N LYS A 232 16.43 -20.65 -13.60
CA LYS A 232 17.83 -20.80 -13.97
C LYS A 232 18.58 -21.62 -12.91
N PHE A 233 19.59 -22.34 -13.36
CA PHE A 233 20.46 -23.14 -12.50
C PHE A 233 21.88 -22.59 -12.56
N GLY A 234 22.72 -23.01 -11.61
CA GLY A 234 24.11 -22.59 -11.55
C GLY A 234 24.92 -23.00 -12.78
N ASP A 235 26.03 -22.30 -13.00
CA ASP A 235 26.97 -22.53 -14.09
C ASP A 235 28.16 -23.44 -13.69
N GLY A 236 28.22 -23.86 -12.41
CA GLY A 236 29.32 -24.63 -11.83
C GLY A 236 30.37 -23.78 -11.13
N VAL A 237 30.26 -22.45 -11.18
CA VAL A 237 31.00 -21.51 -10.32
C VAL A 237 30.06 -21.02 -9.22
N LEU A 238 28.89 -20.54 -9.63
CA LEU A 238 27.83 -20.06 -8.74
C LEU A 238 26.68 -21.07 -8.78
N GLY A 239 26.72 -22.03 -7.86
CA GLY A 239 25.76 -23.12 -7.77
C GLY A 239 26.06 -24.29 -8.71
N ARG A 240 25.47 -25.43 -8.40
CA ARG A 240 25.67 -26.68 -9.14
C ARG A 240 25.06 -26.61 -10.54
N LYS A 241 25.88 -26.92 -11.56
CA LYS A 241 25.44 -27.05 -12.95
C LYS A 241 24.65 -28.34 -13.19
N LEU A 242 23.60 -28.24 -14.00
CA LEU A 242 22.86 -29.42 -14.46
C LEU A 242 23.71 -30.31 -15.37
N GLN A 243 23.42 -31.61 -15.35
CA GLN A 243 23.97 -32.58 -16.29
C GLN A 243 22.90 -33.02 -17.28
N THR A 244 23.31 -33.41 -18.48
CA THR A 244 22.38 -33.94 -19.49
C THR A 244 21.75 -35.23 -18.96
N GLY A 245 20.42 -35.32 -19.04
CA GLY A 245 19.64 -36.46 -18.52
C GLY A 245 19.03 -36.23 -17.15
N ASN A 246 19.39 -35.15 -16.44
CA ASN A 246 18.75 -34.77 -15.19
C ASN A 246 17.27 -34.43 -15.43
N ILE A 247 16.39 -34.91 -14.56
CA ILE A 247 14.97 -34.55 -14.59
C ILE A 247 14.73 -33.46 -13.55
N VAL A 248 14.41 -32.28 -14.04
CA VAL A 248 14.05 -31.11 -13.23
C VAL A 248 12.55 -31.17 -12.96
N ILE A 249 12.18 -31.22 -11.68
CA ILE A 249 10.80 -31.24 -11.22
C ILE A 249 10.53 -29.91 -10.51
N ILE A 250 9.57 -29.17 -11.04
CA ILE A 250 9.18 -27.86 -10.54
C ILE A 250 7.78 -28.01 -9.97
N ASP A 251 7.66 -27.93 -8.66
CA ASP A 251 6.38 -27.84 -7.96
C ASP A 251 6.08 -26.37 -7.68
N TYR A 252 4.87 -25.92 -8.02
CA TYR A 252 4.46 -24.54 -7.87
C TYR A 252 2.96 -24.45 -7.62
N ASN A 253 2.52 -23.31 -7.11
CA ASN A 253 1.11 -23.03 -6.86
C ASN A 253 0.62 -21.87 -7.75
N ILE A 254 -0.60 -21.99 -8.29
CA ILE A 254 -1.28 -20.90 -8.98
C ILE A 254 -2.32 -20.32 -8.02
N CYS A 255 -2.21 -19.02 -7.78
CA CYS A 255 -3.05 -18.31 -6.82
C CYS A 255 -3.90 -17.22 -7.48
N ALA A 256 -4.99 -16.83 -6.82
CA ALA A 256 -5.86 -15.74 -7.22
C ALA A 256 -5.42 -14.37 -6.66
N GLY A 257 -4.42 -14.34 -5.77
CA GLY A 257 -3.79 -13.10 -5.30
C GLY A 257 -4.63 -12.42 -4.22
N LEU A 258 -5.01 -11.15 -4.46
CA LEU A 258 -5.74 -10.36 -3.47
C LEU A 258 -7.13 -10.94 -3.13
N LEU A 259 -7.73 -11.68 -4.05
CA LEU A 259 -9.05 -12.28 -3.91
C LEU A 259 -9.13 -13.41 -2.87
N GLY A 260 -7.98 -14.03 -2.52
CA GLY A 260 -7.91 -15.09 -1.52
C GLY A 260 -7.95 -14.59 -0.07
N ASN A 261 -7.88 -13.27 0.15
CA ASN A 261 -7.87 -12.69 1.50
C ASN A 261 -9.25 -12.70 2.15
N GLY A 262 -9.29 -12.87 3.47
CA GLY A 262 -10.51 -12.86 4.28
C GLY A 262 -11.20 -14.23 4.41
N ALA A 263 -10.61 -15.30 3.88
CA ALA A 263 -11.11 -16.66 4.05
C ALA A 263 -11.06 -17.07 5.53
N ASN A 264 -12.21 -17.44 6.11
CA ASN A 264 -12.33 -17.78 7.53
C ASN A 264 -12.96 -19.15 7.79
N ASN A 265 -13.67 -19.71 6.82
CA ASN A 265 -14.33 -21.01 6.92
C ASN A 265 -13.75 -21.96 5.88
N PHE A 266 -13.25 -23.10 6.34
CA PHE A 266 -12.56 -24.07 5.48
C PHE A 266 -13.25 -25.42 5.59
N THR A 267 -13.45 -26.08 4.45
CA THR A 267 -13.95 -27.45 4.37
C THR A 267 -12.96 -28.33 3.62
N VAL A 268 -12.83 -29.60 3.98
CA VAL A 268 -11.95 -30.53 3.26
C VAL A 268 -12.55 -30.85 1.90
N ALA A 269 -11.74 -30.83 0.83
CA ALA A 269 -12.24 -31.11 -0.52
C ALA A 269 -12.52 -32.61 -0.76
N THR A 270 -11.68 -33.50 -0.22
CA THR A 270 -11.84 -34.96 -0.35
C THR A 270 -11.57 -35.69 0.97
N THR A 271 -10.31 -35.78 1.40
CA THR A 271 -9.90 -36.39 2.67
C THR A 271 -8.68 -35.66 3.24
N ALA A 272 -8.54 -35.65 4.56
CA ALA A 272 -7.31 -35.21 5.22
C ALA A 272 -6.83 -36.31 6.16
N GLY A 273 -5.56 -36.70 6.03
CA GLY A 273 -4.99 -37.79 6.83
C GLY A 273 -5.59 -39.17 6.55
N GLY A 274 -6.31 -39.35 5.43
CA GLY A 274 -7.01 -40.60 5.10
C GLY A 274 -8.48 -40.66 5.54
N TYR A 275 -8.98 -39.61 6.23
CA TYR A 275 -10.33 -39.58 6.79
C TYR A 275 -11.20 -38.49 6.17
N SER A 276 -12.52 -38.73 6.16
CA SER A 276 -13.54 -37.79 5.67
C SER A 276 -14.14 -36.92 6.79
N THR A 277 -14.18 -37.41 8.02
CA THR A 277 -14.69 -36.66 9.19
C THR A 277 -13.60 -35.74 9.74
N VAL A 278 -13.55 -34.53 9.19
CA VAL A 278 -12.54 -33.54 9.52
C VAL A 278 -13.22 -32.20 9.80
N ASN A 279 -12.98 -31.66 10.99
CA ASN A 279 -13.42 -30.33 11.38
C ASN A 279 -12.22 -29.39 11.38
N LEU A 280 -12.40 -28.17 10.89
CA LEU A 280 -11.37 -27.14 10.91
C LEU A 280 -11.80 -26.01 11.85
N SER A 281 -10.85 -25.54 12.67
CA SER A 281 -10.99 -24.31 13.44
C SER A 281 -9.94 -23.31 12.98
N THR A 282 -10.37 -22.10 12.66
CA THR A 282 -9.49 -21.06 12.11
C THR A 282 -8.85 -20.26 13.24
N ASN A 283 -7.52 -20.29 13.35
CA ASN A 283 -6.76 -19.47 14.29
C ASN A 283 -6.56 -18.05 13.74
N SER A 284 -6.22 -17.96 12.45
CA SER A 284 -6.13 -16.69 11.71
C SER A 284 -6.76 -16.85 10.34
N ASN A 285 -7.54 -15.85 9.94
CA ASN A 285 -8.09 -15.72 8.59
C ASN A 285 -6.97 -15.72 7.53
N ALA A 286 -7.34 -16.02 6.28
CA ALA A 286 -6.41 -15.96 5.16
C ALA A 286 -6.00 -14.51 4.87
N GLU A 287 -4.71 -14.21 4.96
CA GLU A 287 -4.14 -12.90 4.68
C GLU A 287 -2.80 -13.03 3.93
N GLY A 288 -2.32 -11.93 3.32
CA GLY A 288 -1.03 -11.90 2.61
C GLY A 288 -1.12 -12.18 1.10
N GLY A 289 -2.33 -12.42 0.59
CA GLY A 289 -2.59 -12.49 -0.85
C GLY A 289 -2.40 -11.13 -1.50
N SER A 290 -1.63 -11.08 -2.59
CA SER A 290 -1.41 -9.83 -3.33
C SER A 290 -1.18 -10.09 -4.80
N ASP A 291 -1.55 -9.12 -5.64
CA ASP A 291 -1.35 -9.20 -7.08
C ASP A 291 0.10 -8.95 -7.50
N GLU A 292 0.39 -9.26 -8.76
CA GLU A 292 1.67 -8.97 -9.39
C GLU A 292 1.98 -7.47 -9.37
N GLU A 293 3.26 -7.13 -9.27
CA GLU A 293 3.67 -5.73 -9.19
C GLU A 293 3.33 -4.96 -10.48
N THR A 294 2.82 -3.73 -10.30
CA THR A 294 2.45 -2.84 -11.40
C THR A 294 3.69 -2.30 -12.11
N LEU A 295 3.57 -1.97 -13.39
CA LEU A 295 4.70 -1.45 -14.18
C LEU A 295 5.30 -0.17 -13.59
N ASN A 296 4.46 0.75 -13.11
CA ASN A 296 4.91 1.98 -12.49
C ASN A 296 5.69 1.73 -11.19
N SER A 297 5.26 0.76 -10.38
CA SER A 297 5.98 0.35 -9.17
C SER A 297 7.35 -0.23 -9.52
N ILE A 298 7.43 -1.12 -10.52
CA ILE A 298 8.70 -1.71 -10.97
C ILE A 298 9.67 -0.62 -11.48
N ARG A 299 9.20 0.32 -12.30
CA ARG A 299 10.02 1.44 -12.79
C ARG A 299 10.58 2.28 -11.64
N PHE A 300 9.78 2.52 -10.60
CA PHE A 300 10.21 3.27 -9.43
C PHE A 300 11.18 2.49 -8.55
N ASN A 301 10.92 1.19 -8.32
CA ASN A 301 11.65 0.37 -7.36
C ASN A 301 12.96 -0.19 -7.89
N ALA A 302 13.01 -0.64 -9.16
CA ALA A 302 14.17 -1.36 -9.69
C ALA A 302 15.49 -0.55 -9.68
N PRO A 303 15.54 0.71 -10.18
CA PRO A 303 16.78 1.50 -10.16
C PRO A 303 17.26 1.81 -8.75
N ARG A 304 16.31 2.00 -7.83
CA ARG A 304 16.64 2.28 -6.44
C ARG A 304 17.14 1.03 -5.72
N HIS A 305 16.59 -0.15 -6.03
CA HIS A 305 17.07 -1.42 -5.46
C HIS A 305 18.55 -1.64 -5.76
N PHE A 306 18.97 -1.37 -6.99
CA PHE A 306 20.38 -1.37 -7.38
C PHE A 306 21.25 -0.41 -6.56
N ASN A 307 20.77 0.80 -6.27
CA ASN A 307 21.48 1.78 -5.43
C ASN A 307 21.79 1.22 -4.02
N THR A 308 20.84 0.49 -3.43
CA THR A 308 20.94 -0.01 -2.05
C THR A 308 21.87 -1.22 -1.87
N GLN A 309 22.28 -1.90 -2.95
CA GLN A 309 23.17 -3.08 -2.92
C GLN A 309 22.77 -4.16 -1.88
N ASN A 310 21.47 -4.36 -1.66
CA ASN A 310 20.93 -5.26 -0.62
C ASN A 310 21.45 -4.93 0.80
N ARG A 311 21.61 -3.64 1.14
CA ARG A 311 21.94 -3.19 2.49
C ARG A 311 21.01 -2.06 2.90
N ALA A 312 20.62 -2.02 4.17
CA ALA A 312 19.87 -0.93 4.75
C ALA A 312 20.84 0.07 5.38
N VAL A 313 21.04 1.23 4.74
CA VAL A 313 21.90 2.30 5.28
C VAL A 313 21.08 3.57 5.50
N THR A 314 20.29 3.97 4.51
CA THR A 314 19.41 5.14 4.60
C THR A 314 18.03 4.77 5.13
N LYS A 315 17.28 5.75 5.65
CA LYS A 315 15.90 5.56 6.12
C LYS A 315 14.99 4.95 5.05
N ASP A 316 15.18 5.35 3.80
CA ASP A 316 14.41 4.87 2.66
C ASP A 316 14.74 3.42 2.28
N ASP A 317 15.95 2.95 2.59
CA ASP A 317 16.35 1.56 2.36
C ASP A 317 15.60 0.63 3.32
N TYR A 318 15.51 1.00 4.61
CA TYR A 318 14.71 0.25 5.58
C TYR A 318 13.24 0.18 5.14
N LYS A 319 12.65 1.32 4.76
CA LYS A 319 11.27 1.37 4.25
C LYS A 319 11.08 0.39 3.08
N ARG A 320 11.96 0.42 2.08
CA ARG A 320 11.83 -0.44 0.90
C ARG A 320 11.99 -1.92 1.21
N ILE A 321 13.01 -2.29 1.99
CA ILE A 321 13.27 -3.69 2.35
C ILE A 321 12.06 -4.27 3.08
N ILE A 322 11.46 -3.50 4.00
CA ILE A 322 10.26 -3.94 4.71
C ILE A 322 9.05 -4.01 3.76
N MET A 323 8.84 -3.03 2.87
CA MET A 323 7.73 -3.09 1.89
C MET A 323 7.84 -4.30 0.95
N ARG A 324 9.06 -4.70 0.57
CA ARG A 324 9.32 -5.85 -0.30
C ARG A 324 9.04 -7.17 0.42
N ASP A 325 9.59 -7.34 1.62
CA ASP A 325 9.59 -8.63 2.33
C ASP A 325 8.36 -8.79 3.24
N TYR A 326 7.69 -7.70 3.63
CA TYR A 326 6.46 -7.68 4.41
C TYR A 326 5.35 -6.89 3.69
N PRO A 327 4.67 -7.49 2.69
CA PRO A 327 3.67 -6.81 1.85
C PRO A 327 2.33 -6.51 2.56
N LEU A 328 2.22 -6.90 3.82
CA LEU A 328 1.12 -6.57 4.72
C LEU A 328 1.29 -5.19 5.37
N ALA A 329 2.46 -4.55 5.25
CA ALA A 329 2.63 -3.14 5.59
C ALA A 329 1.87 -2.27 4.58
N GLU A 330 1.01 -1.39 5.09
CA GLU A 330 0.33 -0.35 4.31
C GLU A 330 1.16 0.93 4.26
N SER A 331 1.71 1.34 5.40
CA SER A 331 2.61 2.50 5.50
C SER A 331 3.74 2.24 6.49
N ILE A 332 4.90 2.86 6.25
CA ILE A 332 6.11 2.67 7.07
C ILE A 332 6.77 4.01 7.30
N VAL A 333 7.03 4.31 8.56
CA VAL A 333 7.80 5.47 8.99
C VAL A 333 9.10 5.01 9.60
N VAL A 334 10.21 5.63 9.18
CA VAL A 334 11.55 5.28 9.65
C VAL A 334 12.29 6.58 9.94
N TYR A 335 12.81 6.71 11.15
CA TYR A 335 13.63 7.84 11.56
C TYR A 335 14.85 7.36 12.35
N GLY A 336 15.92 8.15 12.28
CA GLY A 336 17.16 7.83 12.99
C GLY A 336 17.06 8.20 14.46
N GLY A 337 17.80 7.51 15.31
CA GLY A 337 17.78 7.77 16.74
C GLY A 337 18.32 9.14 17.14
N GLU A 338 19.11 9.80 16.26
CA GLU A 338 19.50 11.21 16.40
C GLU A 338 18.31 12.18 16.33
N GLU A 339 17.23 11.77 15.67
CA GLU A 339 16.00 12.57 15.57
C GLU A 339 15.02 12.25 16.71
N ALA A 340 15.24 11.21 17.50
CA ALA A 340 14.38 10.85 18.62
C ALA A 340 14.40 11.91 19.74
N ASP A 341 13.36 11.92 20.58
CA ASP A 341 13.24 12.80 21.73
C ASP A 341 12.90 11.98 22.99
N PRO A 342 13.89 11.66 23.84
CA PRO A 342 15.30 12.08 23.79
C PRO A 342 16.12 11.38 22.68
N PRO A 343 17.23 11.97 22.20
CA PRO A 343 18.07 11.35 21.16
C PRO A 343 18.77 10.07 21.65
N GLU A 344 18.66 8.98 20.87
CA GLU A 344 19.28 7.67 21.13
C GLU A 344 20.12 7.19 19.95
N TYR A 345 21.42 7.49 19.97
CA TYR A 345 22.33 7.14 18.86
C TYR A 345 22.53 5.62 18.70
N GLY A 346 22.79 5.18 17.46
CA GLY A 346 23.01 3.78 17.12
C GLY A 346 21.72 2.96 16.96
N LYS A 347 20.57 3.62 17.03
CA LYS A 347 19.26 3.03 16.80
C LYS A 347 18.57 3.64 15.59
N VAL A 348 17.73 2.84 14.95
CA VAL A 348 16.79 3.30 13.92
C VAL A 348 15.40 2.89 14.37
N PHE A 349 14.51 3.86 14.46
CA PHE A 349 13.13 3.65 14.89
C PHE A 349 12.23 3.44 13.69
N ILE A 350 11.37 2.42 13.79
CA ILE A 350 10.52 1.96 12.70
C ILE A 350 9.09 1.84 13.22
N GLY A 351 8.17 2.59 12.61
CA GLY A 351 6.73 2.45 12.83
C GLY A 351 6.08 1.88 11.58
N ILE A 352 5.26 0.83 11.74
CA ILE A 352 4.56 0.19 10.62
C ILE A 352 3.07 0.19 10.90
N LYS A 353 2.29 0.65 9.91
CA LYS A 353 0.86 0.46 9.86
C LYS A 353 0.55 -0.79 9.02
N PRO A 354 -0.05 -1.86 9.58
CA PRO A 354 -0.52 -2.98 8.79
C PRO A 354 -1.78 -2.62 7.96
N LYS A 355 -2.04 -3.35 6.88
CA LYS A 355 -3.30 -3.24 6.11
C LYS A 355 -4.54 -3.59 6.94
N SER A 356 -4.37 -4.46 7.92
CA SER A 356 -5.41 -4.88 8.86
C SER A 356 -5.05 -4.37 10.26
N GLY A 357 -5.81 -3.41 10.77
CA GLY A 357 -5.60 -2.80 12.08
C GLY A 357 -4.73 -1.53 12.08
N LEU A 358 -4.42 -1.03 13.28
CA LEU A 358 -3.61 0.19 13.49
C LEU A 358 -2.21 -0.10 14.05
N TYR A 359 -2.01 -1.26 14.68
CA TYR A 359 -0.77 -1.61 15.35
C TYR A 359 -0.37 -3.04 14.98
N LEU A 360 0.94 -3.29 14.92
CA LEU A 360 1.47 -4.64 14.78
C LEU A 360 1.49 -5.37 16.13
N THR A 361 1.29 -6.69 16.09
CA THR A 361 1.51 -7.55 17.27
C THR A 361 3.00 -7.74 17.53
N ASP A 362 3.38 -7.96 18.79
CA ASP A 362 4.80 -8.09 19.19
C ASP A 362 5.51 -9.27 18.52
N SER A 363 4.77 -10.35 18.23
CA SER A 363 5.30 -11.50 17.49
C SER A 363 5.71 -11.11 16.07
N VAL A 364 4.90 -10.30 15.37
CA VAL A 364 5.21 -9.82 14.03
C VAL A 364 6.37 -8.83 14.05
N LYS A 365 6.42 -7.92 15.04
CA LYS A 365 7.57 -7.02 15.25
C LYS A 365 8.88 -7.81 15.38
N THR A 366 8.88 -8.87 16.18
CA THR A 366 10.05 -9.74 16.36
C THR A 366 10.42 -10.49 15.07
N ASN A 367 9.43 -10.99 14.34
CA ASN A 367 9.66 -11.67 13.06
C ASN A 367 10.33 -10.76 12.03
N ILE A 368 9.84 -9.52 11.87
CA ILE A 368 10.42 -8.55 10.93
C ILE A 368 11.85 -8.17 11.37
N LYS A 369 12.07 -8.00 12.68
CA LYS A 369 13.40 -7.69 13.22
C LYS A 369 14.43 -8.76 12.88
N ASP A 370 14.13 -10.03 13.19
CA ASP A 370 15.12 -11.11 13.13
C ASP A 370 15.27 -11.73 11.75
N ASN A 371 14.16 -11.89 11.00
CA ASN A 371 14.18 -12.62 9.73
C ASN A 371 14.36 -11.73 8.49
N ILE A 372 13.99 -10.46 8.60
CA ILE A 372 14.05 -9.49 7.50
C ILE A 372 15.22 -8.53 7.76
N LEU A 373 15.12 -7.67 8.78
CA LEU A 373 16.04 -6.55 8.96
C LEU A 373 17.46 -6.99 9.33
N LYS A 374 17.63 -8.02 10.16
CA LYS A 374 18.95 -8.49 10.59
C LYS A 374 19.88 -8.91 9.43
N LYS A 375 19.31 -9.36 8.31
CA LYS A 375 20.08 -9.79 7.13
C LYS A 375 20.69 -8.61 6.36
N TYR A 376 20.01 -7.46 6.36
CA TYR A 376 20.38 -6.31 5.52
C TYR A 376 20.99 -5.15 6.32
N ASN A 377 20.80 -5.16 7.63
CA ASN A 377 21.20 -4.07 8.51
C ASN A 377 22.73 -4.03 8.73
N VAL A 378 23.27 -2.82 8.90
CA VAL A 378 24.67 -2.61 9.28
C VAL A 378 24.87 -3.06 10.72
N ALA A 379 25.94 -3.81 10.98
CA ALA A 379 26.20 -4.45 12.28
C ALA A 379 26.23 -3.50 13.50
N SER A 380 26.45 -2.20 13.30
CA SER A 380 26.53 -1.19 14.36
C SER A 380 25.19 -0.54 14.71
N ILE A 381 24.14 -0.72 13.90
CA ILE A 381 22.84 -0.08 14.08
C ILE A 381 21.84 -1.13 14.58
N THR A 382 20.99 -0.78 15.55
CA THR A 382 19.91 -1.66 16.02
C THR A 382 18.54 -1.11 15.64
N PRO A 383 17.70 -1.86 14.89
CA PRO A 383 16.34 -1.43 14.59
C PRO A 383 15.43 -1.68 15.80
N GLU A 384 14.63 -0.68 16.14
CA GLU A 384 13.66 -0.72 17.22
C GLU A 384 12.27 -0.31 16.70
N PHE A 385 11.26 -1.09 17.08
CA PHE A 385 9.89 -0.82 16.66
C PHE A 385 9.19 0.10 17.66
N VAL A 386 8.56 1.14 17.14
CA VAL A 386 7.75 2.09 17.92
C VAL A 386 6.33 2.08 17.35
N ASP A 387 5.35 2.21 18.22
CA ASP A 387 3.96 2.34 17.79
C ASP A 387 3.73 3.72 17.15
N LEU A 388 2.97 3.75 16.06
CA LEU A 388 2.71 4.99 15.32
C LEU A 388 1.78 5.91 16.09
N ASP A 389 2.07 7.22 16.05
CA ASP A 389 1.23 8.28 16.62
C ASP A 389 0.32 8.88 15.55
N TYR A 390 -0.98 8.57 15.62
CA TYR A 390 -1.92 8.94 14.56
C TYR A 390 -2.46 10.37 14.72
N ILE A 391 -2.37 11.16 13.65
CA ILE A 391 -3.11 12.41 13.49
C ILE A 391 -4.33 12.14 12.60
N TYR A 392 -5.52 12.17 13.19
CA TYR A 392 -6.76 12.02 12.45
C TYR A 392 -7.21 13.36 11.89
N VAL A 393 -7.42 13.44 10.58
CA VAL A 393 -7.99 14.65 9.96
C VAL A 393 -9.51 14.47 9.86
N LEU A 394 -10.25 15.28 10.61
CA LEU A 394 -11.70 15.40 10.48
C LEU A 394 -12.00 16.33 9.32
N LEU A 395 -12.59 15.78 8.26
CA LEU A 395 -12.90 16.52 7.04
C LEU A 395 -14.39 16.80 7.00
N THR A 396 -14.77 18.08 6.98
CA THR A 396 -16.12 18.51 6.65
C THR A 396 -16.11 19.10 5.26
N THR A 397 -16.77 18.42 4.32
CA THR A 397 -16.82 18.87 2.92
C THR A 397 -18.27 19.01 2.44
N THR A 398 -18.56 20.15 1.84
CA THR A 398 -19.81 20.38 1.11
C THR A 398 -19.51 20.35 -0.39
N VAL A 399 -20.09 19.39 -1.10
CA VAL A 399 -19.90 19.22 -2.55
C VAL A 399 -21.12 19.72 -3.29
N ASN A 400 -20.91 20.67 -4.19
CA ASN A 400 -21.92 21.20 -5.08
C ASN A 400 -21.83 20.47 -6.42
N PHE A 401 -22.91 19.81 -6.84
CA PHE A 401 -22.97 19.08 -8.10
C PHE A 401 -24.22 19.43 -8.91
N ASP A 402 -24.19 19.14 -10.22
CA ASP A 402 -25.33 19.30 -11.13
C ASP A 402 -25.87 17.92 -11.54
N SER A 403 -27.05 17.55 -11.03
CA SER A 403 -27.63 16.23 -11.32
C SER A 403 -28.04 16.03 -12.78
N ARG A 404 -28.08 17.08 -13.61
CA ARG A 404 -28.38 16.95 -15.05
C ARG A 404 -27.20 16.40 -15.86
N LYS A 405 -25.98 16.49 -15.32
CA LYS A 405 -24.75 16.03 -15.99
C LYS A 405 -24.40 14.58 -15.67
N THR A 406 -25.09 13.94 -14.72
CA THR A 406 -24.78 12.59 -14.27
C THR A 406 -26.04 11.73 -14.21
N THR A 407 -25.90 10.45 -14.53
CA THR A 407 -26.96 9.45 -14.34
C THR A 407 -26.88 8.78 -12.96
N ARG A 408 -25.85 9.12 -12.16
CA ARG A 408 -25.61 8.52 -10.84
C ARG A 408 -26.46 9.21 -9.78
N THR A 409 -26.95 8.44 -8.81
CA THR A 409 -27.64 9.01 -7.65
C THR A 409 -26.66 9.76 -6.73
N SER A 410 -27.18 10.70 -5.94
CA SER A 410 -26.38 11.43 -4.94
C SER A 410 -25.68 10.50 -3.94
N GLN A 411 -26.31 9.38 -3.59
CA GLN A 411 -25.72 8.38 -2.70
C GLN A 411 -24.56 7.63 -3.36
N THR A 412 -24.71 7.22 -4.63
CA THR A 412 -23.63 6.58 -5.38
C THR A 412 -22.46 7.54 -5.60
N LEU A 413 -22.73 8.82 -5.88
CA LEU A 413 -21.71 9.86 -6.02
C LEU A 413 -20.96 10.09 -4.70
N ARG A 414 -21.68 10.13 -3.57
CA ARG A 414 -21.09 10.17 -2.23
C ARG A 414 -20.14 8.99 -1.98
N SER A 415 -20.54 7.77 -2.29
CA SER A 415 -19.67 6.59 -2.14
C SER A 415 -18.44 6.67 -3.04
N SER A 416 -18.59 7.16 -4.28
CA SER A 416 -17.45 7.39 -5.17
C SER A 416 -16.47 8.43 -4.62
N ILE A 417 -16.94 9.53 -4.04
CA ILE A 417 -16.09 10.54 -3.40
C ILE A 417 -15.35 9.96 -2.19
N ILE A 418 -16.03 9.17 -1.35
CA ILE A 418 -15.39 8.48 -0.21
C ILE A 418 -14.28 7.54 -0.70
N ASN A 419 -14.55 6.78 -1.78
CA ASN A 419 -13.52 5.93 -2.39
C ASN A 419 -12.34 6.74 -2.92
N SER A 420 -12.57 7.87 -3.60
CA SER A 420 -11.48 8.76 -4.05
C SER A 420 -10.65 9.31 -2.89
N ILE A 421 -11.29 9.65 -1.75
CA ILE A 421 -10.59 10.07 -0.53
C ILE A 421 -9.75 8.92 0.02
N ASN A 422 -10.30 7.71 0.11
CA ASN A 422 -9.57 6.53 0.58
C ASN A 422 -8.37 6.20 -0.34
N THR A 423 -8.55 6.30 -1.66
CA THR A 423 -7.47 6.15 -2.64
C THR A 423 -6.38 7.20 -2.43
N TYR A 424 -6.74 8.47 -2.26
CA TYR A 424 -5.77 9.54 -1.93
C TYR A 424 -5.00 9.22 -0.63
N VAL A 425 -5.69 8.72 0.39
CA VAL A 425 -5.05 8.33 1.65
C VAL A 425 -4.03 7.21 1.42
N SER A 426 -4.39 6.16 0.67
CA SER A 426 -3.49 5.03 0.42
C SER A 426 -2.36 5.33 -0.56
N GLU A 427 -2.61 6.14 -1.59
CA GLU A 427 -1.67 6.38 -2.68
C GLU A 427 -0.83 7.64 -2.49
N ASP A 428 -1.34 8.69 -1.86
CA ASP A 428 -0.56 9.93 -1.66
C ASP A 428 -0.09 10.06 -0.22
N LEU A 429 -0.98 9.82 0.75
CA LEU A 429 -0.74 10.14 2.16
C LEU A 429 0.08 9.08 2.89
N TYR A 430 -0.16 7.80 2.60
CA TYR A 430 0.61 6.67 3.14
C TYR A 430 1.92 6.41 2.39
N GLN A 431 2.10 7.06 1.23
CA GLN A 431 3.40 7.11 0.58
C GLN A 431 4.32 8.11 1.29
N PHE A 432 5.63 7.83 1.22
CA PHE A 432 6.75 8.46 1.92
C PHE A 432 6.52 9.89 2.47
N GLU A 433 6.54 10.05 3.81
CA GLU A 433 6.66 11.34 4.56
C GLU A 433 6.00 12.56 3.89
N GLN A 434 4.75 12.41 3.46
CA GLN A 434 4.06 13.50 2.76
C GLN A 434 3.30 14.41 3.73
N THR A 435 3.47 15.71 3.54
CA THR A 435 2.59 16.72 4.11
C THR A 435 1.19 16.57 3.49
N PHE A 436 0.16 16.41 4.32
CA PHE A 436 -1.22 16.50 3.85
C PHE A 436 -1.48 17.92 3.36
N ARG A 437 -2.04 18.06 2.15
CA ARG A 437 -2.40 19.35 1.56
C ARG A 437 -3.86 19.33 1.15
N LEU A 438 -4.64 20.24 1.74
CA LEU A 438 -6.08 20.30 1.49
C LEU A 438 -6.41 20.52 0.01
N SER A 439 -5.65 21.38 -0.68
CA SER A 439 -5.87 21.69 -2.10
C SER A 439 -5.70 20.49 -3.03
N LYS A 440 -4.74 19.59 -2.73
CA LYS A 440 -4.55 18.34 -3.49
C LYS A 440 -5.74 17.40 -3.29
N LEU A 441 -6.22 17.27 -2.05
CA LEU A 441 -7.40 16.46 -1.77
C LEU A 441 -8.65 17.02 -2.46
N GLN A 442 -8.84 18.34 -2.44
CA GLN A 442 -9.95 19.00 -3.13
C GLN A 442 -9.93 18.71 -4.63
N THR A 443 -8.75 18.78 -5.26
CA THR A 443 -8.59 18.46 -6.68
C THR A 443 -9.00 17.01 -6.97
N LYS A 444 -8.63 16.05 -6.11
CA LYS A 444 -9.02 14.64 -6.26
C LYS A 444 -10.52 14.41 -6.08
N ILE A 445 -11.17 15.17 -5.20
CA ILE A 445 -12.62 15.15 -5.04
C ILE A 445 -13.28 15.68 -6.32
N ASP A 446 -12.81 16.78 -6.88
CA ASP A 446 -13.37 17.38 -8.10
C ASP A 446 -13.16 16.49 -9.35
N GLU A 447 -12.01 15.80 -9.44
CA GLU A 447 -11.69 14.83 -10.50
C GLU A 447 -12.57 13.55 -10.46
N THR A 448 -13.33 13.32 -9.38
CA THR A 448 -14.11 12.08 -9.20
C THR A 448 -15.24 11.96 -10.21
N ASP A 449 -15.91 13.07 -10.56
CA ASP A 449 -17.00 13.07 -11.52
C ASP A 449 -17.15 14.46 -12.18
N SER A 450 -17.37 14.48 -13.50
CA SER A 450 -17.56 15.72 -14.27
C SER A 450 -18.79 16.56 -13.88
N SER A 451 -19.72 15.99 -13.12
CA SER A 451 -20.90 16.70 -12.59
C SER A 451 -20.60 17.56 -11.36
N ILE A 452 -19.44 17.40 -10.73
CA ILE A 452 -19.01 18.20 -9.58
C ILE A 452 -18.62 19.60 -10.09
N LEU A 453 -19.25 20.63 -9.53
CA LEU A 453 -18.97 22.03 -9.87
C LEU A 453 -17.92 22.64 -8.94
N GLY A 454 -17.82 22.13 -7.72
CA GLY A 454 -16.79 22.49 -6.77
C GLY A 454 -17.09 21.96 -5.37
N ASN A 455 -16.07 22.03 -4.52
CA ASN A 455 -16.14 21.62 -3.13
C ASN A 455 -15.73 22.76 -2.19
N ASP A 456 -16.34 22.78 -1.01
CA ASP A 456 -15.89 23.60 0.11
C ASP A 456 -15.54 22.67 1.27
N SER A 457 -14.25 22.60 1.60
CA SER A 457 -13.69 21.65 2.54
C SER A 457 -13.00 22.38 3.69
N THR A 458 -13.29 21.94 4.92
CA THR A 458 -12.62 22.42 6.13
C THR A 458 -12.10 21.24 6.93
N ILE A 459 -10.97 21.44 7.62
CA ILE A 459 -10.30 20.39 8.39
C ILE A 459 -10.22 20.73 9.87
N ARG A 460 -10.24 19.68 10.70
CA ARG A 460 -9.83 19.73 12.11
C ARG A 460 -8.91 18.54 12.39
N LEU A 461 -7.97 18.69 13.32
CA LEU A 461 -7.06 17.61 13.69
C LEU A 461 -7.53 16.97 14.98
N LYS A 462 -7.52 15.66 15.06
CA LYS A 462 -7.89 14.89 16.24
C LYS A 462 -6.77 13.93 16.61
N LYS A 463 -6.50 13.84 17.91
CA LYS A 463 -5.67 12.80 18.52
C LYS A 463 -6.49 12.01 19.52
N ILE A 464 -6.14 10.74 19.67
CA ILE A 464 -6.76 9.81 20.62
C ILE A 464 -5.72 9.37 21.63
N PHE A 465 -6.13 9.17 22.87
CA PHE A 465 -5.31 8.52 23.90
C PHE A 465 -6.21 7.79 24.90
N THR A 466 -5.66 6.74 25.52
CA THR A 466 -6.34 5.96 26.56
C THR A 466 -5.77 6.33 27.93
N PRO A 467 -6.47 7.14 28.73
CA PRO A 467 -6.01 7.46 30.06
C PRO A 467 -6.15 6.26 31.02
N THR A 468 -5.28 6.17 32.01
CA THR A 468 -5.44 5.24 33.13
C THR A 468 -6.41 5.84 34.12
N LEU A 469 -7.38 5.04 34.54
CA LEU A 469 -8.42 5.50 35.46
C LEU A 469 -7.85 5.76 36.86
N ASP A 470 -8.44 6.72 37.57
CA ASP A 470 -8.18 7.05 38.98
C ASP A 470 -6.71 7.30 39.36
N THR A 471 -5.84 7.60 38.37
CA THR A 471 -4.40 7.78 38.56
C THR A 471 -3.97 9.06 37.88
N LYS A 472 -3.31 9.95 38.64
CA LYS A 472 -2.83 11.24 38.13
C LYS A 472 -1.61 11.04 37.24
N LEU A 473 -1.83 11.01 35.92
CA LEU A 473 -0.76 10.97 34.92
C LEU A 473 -0.79 12.23 34.04
N SER A 474 0.36 12.56 33.44
CA SER A 474 0.47 13.62 32.44
C SER A 474 0.49 13.01 31.04
N TYR A 475 -0.26 13.61 30.13
CA TYR A 475 -0.38 13.17 28.74
C TYR A 475 0.05 14.31 27.81
N THR A 476 1.03 14.04 26.95
CA THR A 476 1.51 15.02 25.97
C THR A 476 1.04 14.63 24.57
N LEU A 477 0.22 15.49 23.96
CA LEU A 477 -0.28 15.34 22.60
C LEU A 477 0.42 16.37 21.70
N ARG A 478 1.21 15.90 20.75
CA ARG A 478 1.95 16.77 19.81
C ARG A 478 1.22 16.82 18.46
N PHE A 479 0.57 17.92 18.11
CA PHE A 479 -0.04 18.06 16.78
C PHE A 479 0.95 18.50 15.70
N ASN A 480 2.09 19.09 16.08
CA ASN A 480 3.16 19.58 15.20
C ASN A 480 2.68 20.56 14.12
N ASN A 481 1.54 21.19 14.35
CA ASN A 481 0.92 22.18 13.48
C ASN A 481 0.38 23.31 14.34
N ALA A 482 0.49 24.54 13.85
CA ALA A 482 0.00 25.71 14.57
C ALA A 482 -1.53 25.63 14.74
N ILE A 483 -1.99 25.92 15.95
CA ILE A 483 -3.40 25.89 16.33
C ILE A 483 -3.97 27.30 16.18
N TYR A 484 -5.16 27.41 15.60
CA TYR A 484 -5.79 28.68 15.28
C TYR A 484 -6.21 29.43 16.54
N HIS A 485 -5.42 30.44 16.91
CA HIS A 485 -5.72 31.35 18.02
C HIS A 485 -5.24 32.77 17.67
N PRO A 486 -6.05 33.59 16.96
CA PRO A 486 -5.60 34.86 16.41
C PRO A 486 -5.42 35.97 17.45
N HIS A 487 -6.17 35.94 18.55
CA HIS A 487 -6.07 36.90 19.64
C HIS A 487 -6.48 36.28 20.98
N THR A 488 -5.98 36.84 22.08
CA THR A 488 -6.39 36.48 23.45
C THR A 488 -7.90 36.64 23.62
N GLY A 489 -8.56 35.69 24.26
CA GLY A 489 -10.02 35.66 24.42
C GLY A 489 -10.82 35.25 23.18
N HIS A 490 -10.16 34.74 22.13
CA HIS A 490 -10.85 34.11 20.99
C HIS A 490 -11.60 32.84 21.45
N ALA A 491 -12.58 32.41 20.65
CA ALA A 491 -13.28 31.15 20.86
C ALA A 491 -12.30 29.97 20.96
N PRO A 492 -12.59 28.96 21.82
CA PRO A 492 -11.70 27.84 22.06
C PRO A 492 -11.46 27.06 20.76
N ALA A 493 -10.19 26.85 20.45
CA ALA A 493 -9.74 26.10 19.29
C ALA A 493 -9.56 24.60 19.60
N LEU A 494 -9.54 24.23 20.89
CA LEU A 494 -9.41 22.87 21.39
C LEU A 494 -10.72 22.38 22.04
N SER A 495 -11.09 21.14 21.75
CA SER A 495 -12.23 20.47 22.38
C SER A 495 -11.96 18.98 22.56
N SER A 496 -12.43 18.37 23.64
CA SER A 496 -12.35 16.92 23.86
C SER A 496 -13.70 16.21 23.85
N THR A 497 -13.67 14.88 23.79
CA THR A 497 -14.82 14.04 24.17
C THR A 497 -15.14 14.17 25.65
N ALA A 498 -16.34 13.75 26.02
CA ALA A 498 -16.85 13.79 27.38
C ALA A 498 -16.22 12.73 28.28
N PHE A 499 -15.94 13.09 29.54
CA PHE A 499 -15.45 12.19 30.58
C PHE A 499 -15.94 12.60 31.97
N SER A 500 -15.79 11.72 32.95
CA SER A 500 -16.13 11.99 34.35
C SER A 500 -14.84 12.16 35.17
N ILE A 501 -14.81 13.18 36.03
CA ILE A 501 -13.64 13.50 36.86
C ILE A 501 -14.07 14.04 38.22
N ASN A 502 -13.25 13.82 39.25
CA ASN A 502 -13.45 14.44 40.56
C ASN A 502 -13.00 15.91 40.53
N ASP A 503 -13.87 16.78 41.00
CA ASP A 503 -13.61 18.21 41.19
C ASP A 503 -12.60 18.45 42.35
N GLU A 504 -12.10 19.68 42.53
CA GLU A 504 -11.21 20.08 43.63
C GLU A 504 -11.80 19.83 45.03
N LYS A 505 -13.12 19.62 45.10
CA LYS A 505 -13.88 19.27 46.31
C LYS A 505 -14.19 17.77 46.44
N ASP A 506 -13.55 16.93 45.62
CA ASP A 506 -13.72 15.47 45.59
C ASP A 506 -15.15 14.99 45.28
N VAL A 507 -15.86 15.78 44.47
CA VAL A 507 -17.21 15.42 43.97
C VAL A 507 -17.06 14.94 42.53
N LEU A 508 -17.58 13.74 42.24
CA LEU A 508 -17.61 13.20 40.89
C LEU A 508 -18.51 14.05 39.99
N ARG A 509 -17.95 14.51 38.87
CA ARG A 509 -18.67 15.29 37.84
C ARG A 509 -18.67 14.53 36.52
N ASP A 510 -19.86 14.19 36.05
CA ASP A 510 -20.06 13.58 34.73
C ASP A 510 -20.16 14.61 33.60
N ASP A 511 -19.92 14.17 32.36
CA ASP A 511 -19.99 14.95 31.10
C ASP A 511 -19.08 16.20 31.08
N CYS A 512 -17.87 16.04 31.63
CA CYS A 512 -16.82 17.05 31.58
C CYS A 512 -16.06 16.98 30.24
N LYS A 513 -15.65 18.14 29.72
CA LYS A 513 -14.87 18.31 28.48
C LYS A 513 -13.70 19.26 28.72
N ILE A 514 -12.65 19.14 27.92
CA ILE A 514 -11.50 20.04 27.93
C ILE A 514 -11.72 21.12 26.86
N LYS A 515 -11.41 22.37 27.21
CA LYS A 515 -11.25 23.49 26.27
C LYS A 515 -9.99 24.28 26.59
N ASP A 516 -9.50 25.03 25.61
CA ASP A 516 -8.43 25.99 25.85
C ASP A 516 -8.96 27.34 26.36
N LYS A 517 -8.14 28.02 27.15
CA LYS A 517 -8.31 29.40 27.58
C LYS A 517 -6.93 30.04 27.73
N ASP A 518 -6.53 30.82 26.74
CA ASP A 518 -5.31 31.65 26.74
C ASP A 518 -4.06 30.90 27.27
N SER A 519 -3.67 29.83 26.55
CA SER A 519 -2.50 28.97 26.83
C SER A 519 -2.63 28.00 28.01
N LYS A 520 -3.79 27.95 28.68
CA LYS A 520 -4.13 26.94 29.69
C LYS A 520 -5.27 26.05 29.22
N LEU A 521 -5.29 24.82 29.74
CA LEU A 521 -6.40 23.89 29.54
C LEU A 521 -7.36 23.98 30.73
N LEU A 522 -8.64 24.06 30.43
CA LEU A 522 -9.73 24.15 31.38
C LEU A 522 -10.66 22.94 31.21
N ILE A 523 -11.07 22.33 32.32
CA ILE A 523 -12.11 21.31 32.30
C ILE A 523 -13.43 21.97 32.70
N TYR A 524 -14.43 21.84 31.84
CA TYR A 524 -15.77 22.39 32.04
C TYR A 524 -16.84 21.33 31.78
N ARG A 525 -18.01 21.54 32.38
CA ARG A 525 -19.24 20.79 32.13
C ARG A 525 -20.30 21.75 31.62
N THR A 526 -21.22 21.25 30.80
CA THR A 526 -22.40 22.02 30.38
C THR A 526 -23.64 21.47 31.07
N ASP A 527 -24.44 22.33 31.70
CA ASP A 527 -25.70 21.93 32.32
C ASP A 527 -26.84 21.84 31.28
N ASN A 528 -27.99 21.30 31.68
CA ASN A 528 -29.16 21.10 30.79
C ASN A 528 -29.71 22.42 30.18
N GLU A 529 -29.36 23.57 30.75
CA GLU A 529 -29.72 24.91 30.25
C GLU A 529 -28.63 25.51 29.32
N GLY A 530 -27.59 24.75 28.97
CA GLY A 530 -26.50 25.21 28.10
C GLY A 530 -25.45 26.09 28.78
N LYS A 531 -25.52 26.25 30.11
CA LYS A 531 -24.57 27.05 30.88
C LYS A 531 -23.32 26.23 31.23
N GLU A 532 -22.15 26.83 31.00
CA GLU A 532 -20.86 26.19 31.29
C GLU A 532 -20.43 26.40 32.74
N HIS A 533 -20.09 25.31 33.42
CA HIS A 533 -19.53 25.27 34.77
C HIS A 533 -18.10 24.76 34.72
N THR A 534 -17.16 25.55 35.24
CA THR A 534 -15.76 25.14 35.36
C THR A 534 -15.61 24.11 36.49
N VAL A 535 -14.94 23.00 36.20
CA VAL A 535 -14.59 21.95 37.17
C VAL A 535 -13.13 22.09 37.60
N ARG A 536 -12.21 22.28 36.65
CA ARG A 536 -10.79 22.55 36.96
C ARG A 536 -10.27 23.71 36.14
N GLU A 537 -9.70 24.71 36.83
CA GLU A 537 -9.17 25.90 36.18
C GLU A 537 -7.80 25.70 35.52
N ASN A 538 -7.03 24.70 35.99
CA ASN A 538 -5.72 24.38 35.46
C ASN A 538 -5.57 22.86 35.27
N ALA A 539 -5.86 22.39 34.07
CA ALA A 539 -5.72 20.99 33.67
C ALA A 539 -4.53 20.75 32.73
N GLY A 540 -3.68 21.76 32.52
CA GLY A 540 -2.51 21.66 31.66
C GLY A 540 -2.25 22.92 30.82
N THR A 541 -1.38 22.78 29.82
CA THR A 541 -0.90 23.87 28.97
C THR A 541 -1.05 23.56 27.49
N ILE A 542 -1.23 24.61 26.69
CA ILE A 542 -1.29 24.54 25.22
C ILE A 542 -0.35 25.57 24.62
N ASP A 543 0.52 25.11 23.72
CA ASP A 543 1.34 25.97 22.87
C ASP A 543 0.73 26.01 21.46
N TYR A 544 0.17 27.17 21.12
CA TYR A 544 -0.50 27.39 19.83
C TYR A 544 0.46 27.42 18.64
N ILE A 545 1.76 27.70 18.85
CA ILE A 545 2.74 27.81 17.77
C ILE A 545 3.26 26.42 17.42
N THR A 546 3.69 25.65 18.42
CA THR A 546 4.22 24.30 18.19
C THR A 546 3.12 23.23 18.08
N GLY A 547 1.90 23.55 18.50
CA GLY A 547 0.79 22.60 18.55
C GLY A 547 0.97 21.55 19.64
N LYS A 548 1.74 21.85 20.69
CA LYS A 548 1.96 20.95 21.83
C LYS A 548 0.88 21.18 22.88
N VAL A 549 0.13 20.12 23.19
CA VAL A 549 -0.89 20.10 24.24
C VAL A 549 -0.40 19.18 25.34
N VAL A 550 -0.27 19.69 26.56
CA VAL A 550 0.11 18.90 27.74
C VAL A 550 -1.05 18.93 28.70
N ILE A 551 -1.62 17.77 28.99
CA ILE A 551 -2.67 17.59 30.01
C ILE A 551 -1.99 17.09 31.27
N ASP A 552 -2.00 17.90 32.33
CA ASP A 552 -1.28 17.62 33.57
C ASP A 552 -2.20 17.10 34.66
N SER A 553 -1.71 16.13 35.43
CA SER A 553 -2.43 15.53 36.57
C SER A 553 -3.86 15.09 36.20
N PHE A 554 -3.98 14.41 35.06
CA PHE A 554 -5.26 13.93 34.55
C PHE A 554 -5.61 12.57 35.17
N ASP A 555 -6.74 12.52 35.89
CA ASP A 555 -7.24 11.38 36.65
C ASP A 555 -8.74 11.16 36.38
N PRO A 556 -9.13 10.71 35.17
CA PRO A 556 -10.53 10.46 34.86
C PRO A 556 -11.05 9.24 35.64
N ALA A 557 -12.25 9.37 36.19
CA ALA A 557 -12.98 8.27 36.84
C ALA A 557 -13.66 7.36 35.80
N SER A 558 -14.15 7.95 34.71
CA SER A 558 -14.67 7.23 33.53
C SER A 558 -14.62 8.13 32.31
N TYR A 559 -14.81 7.59 31.11
CA TYR A 559 -14.91 8.38 29.88
C TYR A 559 -15.92 7.78 28.90
N ALA A 560 -16.45 8.61 28.01
CA ALA A 560 -17.43 8.17 27.01
C ALA A 560 -16.74 7.43 25.86
N GLY A 561 -17.05 6.14 25.71
CA GLY A 561 -16.47 5.26 24.69
C GLY A 561 -15.25 4.48 25.20
N ASN A 562 -14.36 4.08 24.29
CA ASN A 562 -13.15 3.31 24.63
C ASN A 562 -11.90 4.19 24.77
N GLU A 563 -11.95 5.45 24.33
CA GLU A 563 -10.80 6.35 24.22
C GLU A 563 -11.24 7.80 24.40
N ILE A 564 -10.34 8.67 24.87
CA ILE A 564 -10.56 10.13 24.86
C ILE A 564 -9.93 10.70 23.59
N SER A 565 -10.69 11.56 22.90
CA SER A 565 -10.16 12.28 21.74
C SER A 565 -10.10 13.78 22.00
N VAL A 566 -9.04 14.41 21.53
CA VAL A 566 -8.80 15.85 21.59
C VAL A 566 -8.73 16.36 20.16
N THR A 567 -9.58 17.33 19.85
CA THR A 567 -9.71 17.95 18.54
C THR A 567 -9.22 19.39 18.59
N VAL A 568 -8.45 19.80 17.60
CA VAL A 568 -7.93 21.16 17.43
C VAL A 568 -8.21 21.71 16.03
N ILE A 569 -8.36 23.02 15.92
CA ILE A 569 -8.50 23.72 14.63
C ILE A 569 -7.11 24.21 14.20
N PRO A 570 -6.54 23.73 13.08
CA PRO A 570 -5.25 24.21 12.61
C PRO A 570 -5.37 25.59 11.94
N VAL A 571 -4.28 26.37 11.94
CA VAL A 571 -4.21 27.67 11.22
C VAL A 571 -4.22 27.47 9.71
N LEU A 572 -3.49 26.46 9.22
CA LEU A 572 -3.33 26.15 7.81
C LEU A 572 -4.06 24.84 7.48
N GLY A 573 -4.54 24.74 6.23
CA GLY A 573 -5.09 23.50 5.67
C GLY A 573 -4.03 22.42 5.38
N ASP A 574 -2.75 22.78 5.49
CA ASP A 574 -1.63 21.89 5.27
C ASP A 574 -1.15 21.34 6.62
N VAL A 575 -1.03 20.02 6.71
CA VAL A 575 -0.71 19.31 7.95
C VAL A 575 0.57 18.53 7.72
N ALA A 576 1.59 18.84 8.52
CA ALA A 576 2.85 18.11 8.53
C ALA A 576 2.84 17.05 9.65
N SER A 577 3.46 15.89 9.37
CA SER A 577 3.80 14.87 10.37
C SER A 577 5.30 14.87 10.61
N LEU A 578 5.72 14.48 11.82
CA LEU A 578 7.13 14.40 12.20
C LEU A 578 7.40 13.08 12.93
N ARG A 579 8.55 12.45 12.68
CA ARG A 579 9.03 11.21 13.33
C ARG A 579 7.98 10.10 13.30
N GLU A 580 7.54 9.58 14.45
CA GLU A 580 6.58 8.47 14.59
C GLU A 580 5.14 8.80 14.15
N GLN A 581 4.88 10.02 13.67
CA GLN A 581 3.54 10.45 13.33
C GLN A 581 3.07 10.02 11.96
N LEU A 582 1.84 9.53 11.89
CA LEU A 582 1.16 9.22 10.64
C LEU A 582 -0.17 9.97 10.56
N ILE A 583 -0.37 10.70 9.46
CA ILE A 583 -1.65 11.35 9.18
C ILE A 583 -2.59 10.33 8.53
N THR A 584 -3.83 10.26 9.01
CA THR A 584 -4.85 9.36 8.48
C THR A 584 -6.21 10.04 8.42
N ILE A 585 -7.03 9.61 7.46
CA ILE A 585 -8.45 9.95 7.39
C ILE A 585 -9.23 8.66 7.53
N GLN A 586 -10.24 8.63 8.40
CA GLN A 586 -11.11 7.48 8.59
C GLN A 586 -12.52 7.84 8.16
N GLU A 587 -13.29 6.86 7.67
CA GLU A 587 -14.66 7.08 7.20
C GLU A 587 -15.58 7.67 8.28
N LYS A 588 -15.39 7.27 9.55
CA LYS A 588 -16.14 7.83 10.69
C LYS A 588 -15.87 9.32 10.94
N ASP A 589 -14.76 9.85 10.42
CA ASP A 589 -14.32 11.23 10.60
C ASP A 589 -14.67 12.11 9.38
N LEU A 590 -15.36 11.55 8.38
CA LEU A 590 -15.83 12.26 7.19
C LEU A 590 -17.25 12.78 7.39
N ASN A 591 -17.41 14.11 7.30
CA ASN A 591 -18.72 14.74 7.22
C ASN A 591 -18.94 15.31 5.81
N LEU A 592 -19.55 14.50 4.95
CA LEU A 592 -19.87 14.88 3.56
C LEU A 592 -21.32 15.35 3.44
N LYS A 593 -21.50 16.58 2.98
CA LYS A 593 -22.79 17.16 2.58
C LYS A 593 -22.84 17.29 1.06
N MET A 594 -23.88 16.75 0.45
CA MET A 594 -24.11 16.83 -1.00
C MET A 594 -25.20 17.86 -1.27
N ASN A 595 -24.93 18.86 -2.10
CA ASN A 595 -25.88 19.89 -2.48
C ASN A 595 -26.10 19.86 -4.00
N ASP A 596 -27.35 19.65 -4.41
CA ASP A 596 -27.73 19.66 -5.83
C ASP A 596 -28.11 21.08 -6.25
N THR A 597 -27.25 21.68 -7.05
CA THR A 597 -27.42 23.05 -7.54
C THR A 597 -28.50 23.18 -8.62
N SER A 598 -28.90 22.07 -9.25
CA SER A 598 -29.95 22.07 -10.28
C SER A 598 -31.36 22.23 -9.71
N LEU A 599 -31.53 21.97 -8.39
CA LEU A 599 -32.78 22.07 -7.66
C LEU A 599 -32.96 23.41 -6.94
N VAL A 600 -32.03 24.36 -7.09
CA VAL A 600 -32.14 25.69 -6.48
C VAL A 600 -33.30 26.44 -7.14
N GLN A 601 -34.48 26.37 -6.53
CA GLN A 601 -35.54 27.34 -6.77
C GLN A 601 -34.99 28.72 -6.46
N LYS A 602 -35.26 29.69 -7.34
CA LYS A 602 -34.91 31.11 -7.20
C LYS A 602 -34.97 31.53 -5.72
N GLN A 603 -33.84 31.90 -5.13
CA GLN A 603 -33.88 32.83 -4.01
C GLN A 603 -34.36 34.16 -4.60
N ASP A 604 -35.64 34.46 -4.46
CA ASP A 604 -36.13 35.81 -4.68
C ASP A 604 -35.43 36.71 -3.66
N GLN A 605 -34.55 37.56 -4.17
CA GLN A 605 -34.07 38.71 -3.41
C GLN A 605 -35.30 39.57 -3.10
N VAL A 606 -35.72 39.56 -1.83
CA VAL A 606 -36.68 40.53 -1.32
C VAL A 606 -36.00 41.90 -1.41
N THR A 607 -36.23 42.59 -2.52
CA THR A 607 -35.95 44.01 -2.67
C THR A 607 -37.10 44.76 -2.02
N THR A 608 -36.97 45.07 -0.74
CA THR A 608 -37.91 45.98 -0.07
C THR A 608 -37.57 47.40 -0.54
N ALA A 609 -38.49 47.99 -1.31
CA ALA A 609 -38.43 49.39 -1.72
C ALA A 609 -38.44 50.31 -0.49
N GLU A 610 -37.62 51.36 -0.55
CA GLU A 610 -37.47 52.39 0.48
C GLU A 610 -38.78 53.17 0.70
N THR A 611 -39.17 53.39 1.96
CA THR A 611 -39.76 54.67 2.38
C THR A 611 -39.50 54.95 3.86
N SER A 612 -38.56 55.87 4.10
CA SER A 612 -38.46 56.88 5.16
C SER A 612 -38.59 56.52 6.67
N THR A 613 -37.56 57.01 7.40
CA THR A 613 -37.50 57.56 8.78
C THR A 613 -37.12 56.66 9.98
N SER A 614 -35.81 56.74 10.28
CA SER A 614 -35.18 57.14 11.56
C SER A 614 -35.30 56.27 12.83
N GLN A 615 -34.11 55.77 13.23
CA GLN A 615 -33.62 55.47 14.61
C GLN A 615 -34.33 54.30 15.35
N THR A 616 -33.71 53.35 16.06
CA THR A 616 -32.39 53.26 16.72
C THR A 616 -32.12 51.78 17.04
N THR A 617 -30.85 51.38 17.01
CA THR A 617 -30.19 50.29 17.76
C THR A 617 -31.04 49.22 18.47
N SER A 618 -30.77 47.94 18.21
CA SER A 618 -30.11 47.06 19.18
C SER A 618 -29.88 45.66 18.59
N VAL A 619 -28.66 45.18 18.79
CA VAL A 619 -28.17 43.83 18.53
C VAL A 619 -29.00 42.84 19.34
N ASN A 620 -29.36 41.68 18.76
CA ASN A 620 -29.58 40.47 19.55
C ASN A 620 -29.30 39.21 18.73
N TYR A 621 -28.37 38.43 19.26
CA TYR A 621 -28.28 36.99 19.03
C TYR A 621 -29.52 36.30 19.60
N ASN A 622 -29.93 35.21 18.95
CA ASN A 622 -30.38 33.98 19.60
C ASN A 622 -29.92 32.80 18.76
#